data_AF-A0A0F2PKX7-F1
#
_entry.id   AF-A0A0F2PKX7-F1
#
_cell.length_a   1.000
_cell.length_b   1.000
_cell.length_c   1.000
_cell.angle_alpha   90.00
_cell.angle_beta   90.00
_cell.angle_gamma   90.00
#
_symmetry.space_group_name_H-M   'P 1'
#
loop_
_entity.id
_entity.type
_entity.pdbx_description
1 polymer ?
#
loop_
_entity_poly.entity_id
_entity_poly.type
_entity_poly.pdbx_seq_one_letter_code
_entity_poly.pdbx_strand_id
1 'polypeptide(L)'
;MKKILGLVISERRLGNSEILTKEIMDNIPEPCNRELIRLTDLNLKPCKACYHCLQPDTSCKMNDDFNFLMEKIKEADALIIAVPVYFLGPHAYYKLLTDRMLSAGHLARHTAGKPCLIVVSYGIKGWEGYTRTAALVLPRLLQMKVVGYWKVHAALPGESVLNEQNIIKTGELGANIFDLPVLQPKPLECPNCGSDLFRFLSGTEAECPLCSSRVKLSVQNGNTVFNLIAEEQAKPCRFSPEGIEEHFLHWLISMKDKFLEVRSQLKEVQKPYLDKKWWIKP
;
A
#
# COMPACT_ATOMS: atom_id res chain seq x y z
N MET A 1 -15.18 20.40 8.91
CA MET A 1 -13.95 20.78 8.18
C MET A 1 -13.26 19.51 7.76
N LYS A 2 -12.87 19.37 6.49
CA LYS A 2 -12.24 18.13 6.02
C LYS A 2 -10.87 17.92 6.69
N LYS A 3 -10.53 16.68 7.03
CA LYS A 3 -9.22 16.30 7.61
C LYS A 3 -8.36 15.64 6.55
N ILE A 4 -7.11 16.07 6.46
CA ILE A 4 -6.16 15.55 5.48
C ILE A 4 -4.92 15.11 6.23
N LEU A 5 -4.55 13.85 6.00
CA LEU A 5 -3.37 13.26 6.62
C LEU A 5 -2.27 13.08 5.56
N GLY A 6 -1.14 13.74 5.77
CA GLY A 6 0.11 13.42 5.09
C GLY A 6 0.89 12.37 5.87
N LEU A 7 1.12 11.20 5.27
CA LEU A 7 1.93 10.12 5.82
C LEU A 7 3.30 10.10 5.12
N VAL A 8 4.30 10.67 5.77
CA VAL A 8 5.68 10.78 5.25
C VAL A 8 6.51 9.60 5.73
N ILE A 9 7.00 8.79 4.82
CA ILE A 9 7.71 7.53 5.10
C ILE A 9 9.19 7.68 4.72
N SER A 10 9.85 8.67 5.33
CA SER A 10 11.24 9.05 5.04
C SER A 10 11.94 9.53 6.31
N GLU A 11 13.17 9.05 6.55
CA GLU A 11 14.04 9.53 7.65
C GLU A 11 14.46 11.00 7.47
N ARG A 12 14.56 11.47 6.22
CA ARG A 12 14.96 12.85 5.94
C ARG A 12 13.84 13.82 6.28
N ARG A 13 14.03 14.57 7.37
CA ARG A 13 13.22 15.74 7.73
C ARG A 13 13.40 16.83 6.68
N LEU A 14 12.30 17.45 6.26
CA LEU A 14 12.28 18.42 5.16
C LEU A 14 12.93 17.87 3.87
N GLY A 15 12.85 16.56 3.63
CA GLY A 15 13.20 15.96 2.35
C GLY A 15 12.07 16.06 1.32
N ASN A 16 12.31 15.58 0.10
CA ASN A 16 11.36 15.65 -1.02
C ASN A 16 9.97 15.09 -0.67
N SER A 17 9.89 13.94 0.03
CA SER A 17 8.61 13.36 0.45
C SER A 17 7.80 14.29 1.36
N GLU A 18 8.46 14.94 2.32
CA GLU A 18 7.79 15.87 3.24
C GLU A 18 7.38 17.15 2.53
N ILE A 19 8.31 17.75 1.76
CA ILE A 19 8.09 19.01 1.06
C ILE A 19 6.94 18.87 0.07
N LEU A 20 6.96 17.85 -0.79
CA LEU A 20 5.89 17.63 -1.77
C LEU A 20 4.53 17.40 -1.09
N THR A 21 4.51 16.71 0.05
CA THR A 21 3.26 16.49 0.81
C THR A 21 2.70 17.81 1.32
N LYS A 22 3.53 18.66 1.92
CA LYS A 22 3.12 19.98 2.41
C LYS A 22 2.65 20.87 1.26
N GLU A 23 3.41 20.92 0.17
CA GLU A 23 3.07 21.70 -1.02
C GLU A 23 1.71 21.29 -1.60
N ILE A 24 1.42 19.99 -1.71
CA ILE A 24 0.09 19.50 -2.14
C ILE A 24 -1.00 19.96 -1.17
N MET A 25 -0.76 19.85 0.15
CA MET A 25 -1.74 20.23 1.17
C MET A 25 -1.99 21.74 1.23
N ASP A 26 -0.97 22.56 0.95
CA ASP A 26 -1.06 24.01 0.93
C ASP A 26 -1.90 24.53 -0.25
N ASN A 27 -1.89 23.80 -1.37
CA ASN A 27 -2.67 24.11 -2.58
C ASN A 27 -4.14 23.64 -2.52
N ILE A 28 -4.65 23.25 -1.35
CA ILE A 28 -6.04 22.86 -1.16
C ILE A 28 -6.88 24.11 -0.88
N PRO A 29 -7.85 24.46 -1.75
CA PRO A 29 -8.51 25.77 -1.73
C PRO A 29 -9.46 25.95 -0.54
N GLU A 30 -10.06 24.86 -0.05
CA GLU A 30 -10.98 24.92 1.08
C GLU A 30 -10.24 24.82 2.43
N PRO A 31 -10.73 25.48 3.50
CA PRO A 31 -10.18 25.30 4.84
C PRO A 31 -10.20 23.82 5.26
N CYS A 32 -9.02 23.26 5.50
CA CYS A 32 -8.82 21.86 5.91
C CYS A 32 -8.03 21.79 7.21
N ASN A 33 -8.34 20.79 8.04
CA ASN A 33 -7.46 20.37 9.12
C ASN A 33 -6.32 19.52 8.52
N ARG A 34 -5.11 20.06 8.53
CA ARG A 34 -3.92 19.46 7.93
C ARG A 34 -3.09 18.79 9.02
N GLU A 35 -2.98 17.46 8.97
CA GLU A 35 -2.17 16.67 9.89
C GLU A 35 -1.03 15.99 9.11
N LEU A 36 0.16 15.94 9.71
CA LEU A 36 1.35 15.31 9.12
C LEU A 36 1.95 14.33 10.12
N ILE A 37 2.18 13.10 9.69
CA ILE A 37 2.88 12.08 10.46
C ILE A 37 4.11 11.65 9.68
N ARG A 38 5.29 11.73 10.30
CA ARG A 38 6.45 10.97 9.83
C ARG A 38 6.38 9.58 10.43
N LEU A 39 6.29 8.56 9.59
CA LEU A 39 6.19 7.17 10.04
C LEU A 39 7.46 6.74 10.79
N THR A 40 8.60 7.36 10.50
CA THR A 40 9.90 7.13 11.15
C THR A 40 10.00 7.78 12.54
N ASP A 41 9.13 8.75 12.87
CA ASP A 41 9.06 9.32 14.22
C ASP A 41 8.21 8.43 15.16
N LEU A 42 7.46 7.46 14.63
CA LEU A 42 6.64 6.55 15.41
C LEU A 42 7.44 5.33 15.89
N ASN A 43 7.19 4.91 17.12
CA ASN A 43 7.63 3.60 17.61
C ASN A 43 6.74 2.52 16.99
N LEU A 44 7.23 1.85 15.95
CA LEU A 44 6.55 0.71 15.32
C LEU A 44 7.41 -0.54 15.42
N LYS A 45 6.88 -1.59 16.05
CA LYS A 45 7.56 -2.87 16.14
C LYS A 45 7.16 -3.78 14.98
N PRO A 46 8.05 -4.68 14.52
CA PRO A 46 7.71 -5.71 13.55
C PRO A 46 6.55 -6.58 14.01
N CYS A 47 5.65 -6.91 13.08
CA CYS A 47 4.51 -7.77 13.33
C CYS A 47 4.94 -9.08 14.00
N LYS A 48 4.22 -9.50 15.05
CA LYS A 48 4.49 -10.74 15.79
C LYS A 48 3.69 -11.94 15.28
N ALA A 49 2.94 -11.79 14.18
CA ALA A 49 2.06 -12.82 13.62
C ALA A 49 1.23 -13.53 14.70
N CYS A 50 0.70 -12.76 15.67
CA CYS A 50 -0.01 -13.32 16.80
C CYS A 50 -1.51 -13.55 16.53
N TYR A 51 -2.00 -13.09 15.37
CA TYR A 51 -3.38 -13.25 14.90
C TYR A 51 -4.46 -12.72 15.87
N HIS A 52 -4.07 -11.84 16.80
CA HIS A 52 -4.99 -11.26 17.77
C HIS A 52 -5.99 -10.31 17.10
N CYS A 53 -5.51 -9.43 16.23
CA CYS A 53 -6.31 -8.45 15.50
C CYS A 53 -7.11 -9.04 14.32
N LEU A 54 -7.15 -10.38 14.15
CA LEU A 54 -8.08 -11.02 13.21
C LEU A 54 -9.52 -10.99 13.71
N GLN A 55 -9.71 -10.98 15.03
CA GLN A 55 -11.05 -10.93 15.60
C GLN A 55 -11.71 -9.59 15.22
N PRO A 56 -13.01 -9.60 14.87
CA PRO A 56 -13.77 -8.38 14.64
C PRO A 56 -13.58 -7.37 15.78
N ASP A 57 -13.49 -6.09 15.40
CA ASP A 57 -13.39 -4.95 16.33
C ASP A 57 -12.22 -5.03 17.33
N THR A 58 -11.19 -5.84 17.05
CA THR A 58 -10.03 -6.03 17.92
C THR A 58 -8.81 -5.29 17.38
N SER A 59 -8.28 -4.35 18.17
CA SER A 59 -7.06 -3.60 17.81
C SER A 59 -5.79 -4.47 17.92
N CYS A 60 -4.65 -3.93 17.46
CA CYS A 60 -3.39 -4.61 17.67
C CYS A 60 -3.02 -4.58 19.17
N LYS A 61 -2.74 -5.73 19.78
CA LYS A 61 -2.33 -5.81 21.20
C LYS A 61 -0.90 -5.35 21.49
N MET A 62 -0.11 -5.06 20.46
CA MET A 62 1.27 -4.64 20.64
C MET A 62 1.28 -3.22 21.21
N ASN A 63 2.02 -3.01 22.30
CA ASN A 63 2.18 -1.70 22.92
C ASN A 63 3.21 -0.87 22.15
N ASP A 64 2.74 -0.15 21.14
CA ASP A 64 3.45 0.77 20.26
C ASP A 64 2.45 1.67 19.48
N ASP A 65 2.92 2.53 18.57
CA ASP A 65 2.13 3.63 18.00
C ASP A 65 1.23 3.23 16.82
N PHE A 66 1.11 1.94 16.51
CA PHE A 66 0.33 1.49 15.35
C PHE A 66 -1.16 1.81 15.46
N ASN A 67 -1.76 1.58 16.64
CA ASN A 67 -3.18 1.85 16.82
C ASN A 67 -3.47 3.35 16.69
N PHE A 68 -2.58 4.21 17.23
CA PHE A 68 -2.66 5.67 17.04
C PHE A 68 -2.66 6.04 15.55
N LEU A 69 -1.72 5.49 14.77
CA LEU A 69 -1.65 5.72 13.33
C LEU A 69 -2.92 5.26 12.61
N MET A 70 -3.46 4.09 12.96
CA MET A 70 -4.68 3.56 12.33
C MET A 70 -5.88 4.47 12.62
N GLU A 71 -6.04 4.98 13.84
CA GLU A 71 -7.11 5.93 14.15
C GLU A 71 -6.97 7.22 13.33
N LYS A 72 -5.74 7.76 13.19
CA LYS A 72 -5.50 8.93 12.34
C LYS A 72 -5.85 8.70 10.87
N ILE A 73 -5.56 7.51 10.33
CA ILE A 73 -5.96 7.14 8.97
C ILE A 73 -7.48 7.01 8.84
N LYS A 74 -8.17 6.43 9.83
CA LYS A 74 -9.64 6.30 9.83
C LYS A 74 -10.33 7.67 9.88
N GLU A 75 -9.80 8.60 10.67
CA GLU A 75 -10.38 9.94 10.85
C GLU A 75 -10.16 10.85 9.63
N ALA A 76 -9.13 10.61 8.82
CA ALA A 76 -8.82 11.43 7.66
C ALA A 76 -9.89 11.26 6.56
N ASP A 77 -10.22 12.34 5.86
CA ASP A 77 -11.06 12.34 4.67
C ASP A 77 -10.24 12.13 3.40
N ALA A 78 -8.94 12.46 3.43
CA ALA A 78 -7.96 12.16 2.39
C ALA A 78 -6.61 11.76 2.98
N LEU A 79 -5.91 10.85 2.30
CA LEU A 79 -4.57 10.39 2.67
C LEU A 79 -3.56 10.69 1.55
N ILE A 80 -2.44 11.32 1.91
CA ILE A 80 -1.28 11.46 1.02
C ILE A 80 -0.17 10.57 1.57
N ILE A 81 0.22 9.55 0.83
CA ILE A 81 1.34 8.66 1.19
C ILE A 81 2.56 9.13 0.41
N ALA A 82 3.58 9.63 1.11
CA ALA A 82 4.84 10.01 0.49
C ALA A 82 5.98 9.08 0.92
N VAL A 83 6.55 8.35 -0.03
CA VAL A 83 7.58 7.33 0.26
C VAL A 83 8.69 7.36 -0.80
N PRO A 84 9.97 7.48 -0.42
CA PRO A 84 11.07 7.46 -1.38
C PRO A 84 11.40 6.03 -1.84
N VAL A 85 12.03 5.92 -3.00
CA VAL A 85 12.63 4.66 -3.49
C VAL A 85 13.97 4.44 -2.81
N TYR A 86 14.08 3.36 -2.05
CA TYR A 86 15.30 2.85 -1.41
C TYR A 86 15.57 1.45 -1.96
N PHE A 87 16.69 1.28 -2.67
CA PHE A 87 17.11 0.00 -3.27
C PHE A 87 15.99 -0.72 -4.04
N LEU A 88 15.49 -0.11 -5.12
CA LEU A 88 14.49 -0.69 -6.03
C LEU A 88 13.12 -0.99 -5.38
N GLY A 89 12.85 -0.49 -4.17
CA GLY A 89 11.58 -0.63 -3.46
C GLY A 89 11.26 0.60 -2.61
N PRO A 90 10.09 0.66 -1.95
CA PRO A 90 9.78 1.74 -1.02
C PRO A 90 10.64 1.63 0.25
N HIS A 91 10.82 2.75 0.95
CA HIS A 91 11.47 2.80 2.26
C HIS A 91 10.94 1.72 3.22
N ALA A 92 11.83 1.09 4.00
CA ALA A 92 11.52 -0.11 4.81
C ALA A 92 10.35 0.06 5.79
N TYR A 93 10.15 1.27 6.34
CA TYR A 93 9.01 1.57 7.21
C TYR A 93 7.65 1.36 6.53
N TYR A 94 7.56 1.47 5.21
CA TYR A 94 6.35 1.11 4.47
C TYR A 94 6.01 -0.38 4.65
N LYS A 95 7.02 -1.26 4.61
CA LYS A 95 6.86 -2.69 4.85
C LYS A 95 6.55 -2.99 6.32
N LEU A 96 7.21 -2.30 7.24
CA LEU A 96 6.95 -2.38 8.68
C LEU A 96 5.47 -2.09 9.02
N LEU A 97 4.89 -1.08 8.35
CA LEU A 97 3.47 -0.75 8.45
C LEU A 97 2.58 -1.82 7.79
N THR A 98 2.84 -2.15 6.51
CA THR A 98 1.99 -3.08 5.75
C THR A 98 1.99 -4.50 6.32
N ASP A 99 3.05 -4.95 6.99
CA ASP A 99 3.11 -6.25 7.67
C ASP A 99 2.13 -6.38 8.85
N ARG A 100 1.56 -5.27 9.30
CA ARG A 100 0.60 -5.22 10.40
C ARG A 100 -0.84 -5.06 9.92
N MET A 101 -1.07 -5.02 8.61
CA MET A 101 -2.38 -4.82 8.00
C MET A 101 -3.22 -6.10 7.92
N LEU A 102 -2.94 -7.10 8.76
CA LEU A 102 -3.78 -8.29 8.85
C LEU A 102 -5.21 -7.95 9.32
N SER A 103 -5.38 -6.85 10.05
CA SER A 103 -6.70 -6.31 10.43
C SER A 103 -7.33 -5.43 9.35
N ALA A 104 -6.78 -5.35 8.13
CA ALA A 104 -7.26 -4.47 7.08
C ALA A 104 -8.75 -4.68 6.74
N GLY A 105 -9.25 -5.91 6.78
CA GLY A 105 -10.68 -6.21 6.55
C GLY A 105 -11.61 -5.39 7.45
N HIS A 106 -11.25 -5.23 8.73
CA HIS A 106 -12.03 -4.44 9.70
C HIS A 106 -11.82 -2.93 9.55
N LEU A 107 -10.67 -2.52 9.02
CA LEU A 107 -10.30 -1.11 8.83
C LEU A 107 -10.93 -0.53 7.56
N ALA A 108 -11.04 -1.33 6.50
CA ALA A 108 -11.48 -0.91 5.18
C ALA A 108 -12.86 -0.23 5.20
N ARG A 109 -13.80 -0.68 6.04
CA ARG A 109 -15.13 -0.05 6.18
C ARG A 109 -15.09 1.43 6.59
N HIS A 110 -13.99 1.89 7.20
CA HIS A 110 -13.81 3.29 7.63
C HIS A 110 -13.03 4.14 6.62
N THR A 111 -12.37 3.50 5.65
CA THR A 111 -11.47 4.14 4.68
C THR A 111 -11.91 3.96 3.23
N ALA A 112 -12.89 3.08 2.99
CA ALA A 112 -13.41 2.75 1.67
C ALA A 112 -13.86 4.01 0.93
N GLY A 113 -13.42 4.16 -0.31
CA GLY A 113 -13.78 5.30 -1.17
C GLY A 113 -13.11 6.64 -0.84
N LYS A 114 -12.40 6.75 0.30
CA LYS A 114 -11.66 7.98 0.63
C LYS A 114 -10.47 8.17 -0.32
N PRO A 115 -10.23 9.37 -0.86
CA PRO A 115 -9.12 9.63 -1.76
C PRO A 115 -7.76 9.33 -1.12
N CYS A 116 -6.93 8.60 -1.84
CA CYS A 116 -5.53 8.35 -1.50
C CYS A 116 -4.61 8.74 -2.66
N LEU A 117 -3.68 9.64 -2.40
CA LEU A 117 -2.62 10.03 -3.33
C LEU A 117 -1.30 9.40 -2.89
N ILE A 118 -0.55 8.82 -3.83
CA ILE A 118 0.77 8.25 -3.57
C ILE A 118 1.83 9.10 -4.28
N VAL A 119 2.82 9.58 -3.53
CA VAL A 119 3.94 10.38 -4.04
C VAL A 119 5.24 9.63 -3.79
N VAL A 120 6.00 9.37 -4.85
CA VAL A 120 7.22 8.56 -4.82
C VAL A 120 8.40 9.33 -5.36
N SER A 121 9.32 9.74 -4.50
CA SER A 121 10.57 10.38 -4.92
C SER A 121 11.66 9.34 -5.20
N TYR A 122 12.41 9.50 -6.29
CA TYR A 122 13.51 8.60 -6.66
C TYR A 122 14.72 9.38 -7.17
N GLY A 123 15.92 8.83 -7.01
CA GLY A 123 17.18 9.51 -7.37
C GLY A 123 17.73 9.20 -8.76
N ILE A 124 17.50 7.98 -9.28
CA ILE A 124 18.06 7.53 -10.56
C ILE A 124 16.92 7.06 -11.47
N LYS A 125 16.85 7.62 -12.68
CA LYS A 125 15.85 7.24 -13.69
C LYS A 125 15.97 5.76 -14.07
N GLY A 126 14.87 5.02 -14.01
CA GLY A 126 14.82 3.59 -14.30
C GLY A 126 15.10 2.69 -13.09
N TRP A 127 15.45 3.27 -11.93
CA TRP A 127 15.77 2.52 -10.71
C TRP A 127 14.62 2.52 -9.69
N GLU A 128 13.40 2.77 -10.13
CA GLU A 128 12.22 2.72 -9.26
C GLU A 128 11.86 1.28 -8.83
N GLY A 129 12.31 0.29 -9.59
CA GLY A 129 12.13 -1.14 -9.29
C GLY A 129 10.66 -1.53 -9.13
N TYR A 130 10.33 -2.28 -8.09
CA TYR A 130 8.98 -2.77 -7.81
C TYR A 130 8.14 -1.79 -6.96
N THR A 131 8.60 -0.54 -6.78
CA THR A 131 8.01 0.41 -5.83
C THR A 131 6.54 0.69 -6.09
N ARG A 132 6.11 0.78 -7.36
CA ARG A 132 4.70 1.01 -7.69
C ARG A 132 3.83 -0.11 -7.14
N THR A 133 4.14 -1.35 -7.50
CA THR A 133 3.45 -2.54 -6.99
C THR A 133 3.39 -2.57 -5.46
N ALA A 134 4.51 -2.29 -4.78
CA ALA A 134 4.55 -2.30 -3.32
C ALA A 134 3.74 -1.17 -2.68
N ALA A 135 3.84 0.05 -3.20
CA ALA A 135 3.18 1.24 -2.65
C ALA A 135 1.65 1.23 -2.86
N LEU A 136 1.14 0.39 -3.76
CA LEU A 136 -0.28 0.16 -3.94
C LEU A 136 -0.88 -0.76 -2.85
N VAL A 137 -0.07 -1.55 -2.13
CA VAL A 137 -0.56 -2.54 -1.16
C VAL A 137 -1.44 -1.90 -0.08
N LEU A 138 -0.95 -0.88 0.62
CA LEU A 138 -1.66 -0.27 1.74
C LEU A 138 -3.02 0.33 1.35
N PRO A 139 -3.12 1.25 0.38
CA PRO A 139 -4.39 1.86 0.05
C PRO A 139 -5.38 0.86 -0.57
N ARG A 140 -4.90 -0.17 -1.28
CA ARG A 140 -5.77 -1.22 -1.81
C ARG A 140 -6.33 -2.13 -0.71
N LEU A 141 -5.52 -2.50 0.29
CA LEU A 141 -6.00 -3.23 1.48
C LEU A 141 -7.04 -2.43 2.27
N LEU A 142 -6.87 -1.11 2.33
CA LEU A 142 -7.80 -0.18 2.98
C LEU A 142 -9.00 0.21 2.09
N GLN A 143 -9.13 -0.38 0.90
CA GLN A 143 -10.17 -0.05 -0.09
C GLN A 143 -10.31 1.44 -0.42
N MET A 144 -9.22 2.19 -0.28
CA MET A 144 -9.21 3.62 -0.57
C MET A 144 -9.34 3.88 -2.08
N LYS A 145 -9.94 5.01 -2.42
CA LYS A 145 -9.99 5.52 -3.79
C LYS A 145 -8.60 6.05 -4.15
N VAL A 146 -7.74 5.20 -4.73
CA VAL A 146 -6.42 5.64 -5.22
C VAL A 146 -6.65 6.64 -6.36
N VAL A 147 -6.39 7.92 -6.12
CA VAL A 147 -6.63 9.01 -7.09
C VAL A 147 -5.38 9.39 -7.88
N GLY A 148 -4.21 8.96 -7.42
CA GLY A 148 -2.96 9.25 -8.12
C GLY A 148 -1.79 8.42 -7.61
N TYR A 149 -0.84 8.18 -8.51
CA TYR A 149 0.48 7.68 -8.21
C TYR A 149 1.48 8.53 -8.99
N TRP A 150 2.18 9.42 -8.28
CA TRP A 150 3.09 10.38 -8.88
C TRP A 150 4.53 10.04 -8.52
N LYS A 151 5.34 9.78 -9.55
CA LYS A 151 6.80 9.60 -9.39
C LYS A 151 7.50 10.93 -9.63
N VAL A 152 8.43 11.27 -8.77
CA VAL A 152 9.20 12.52 -8.83
C VAL A 152 10.68 12.20 -8.83
N HIS A 153 11.37 12.59 -9.91
CA HIS A 153 12.83 12.52 -9.94
C HIS A 153 13.38 13.68 -9.09
N ALA A 154 13.99 13.34 -7.96
CA ALA A 154 14.61 14.28 -7.04
C ALA A 154 15.58 13.51 -6.13
N ALA A 155 16.86 13.58 -6.45
CA ALA A 155 17.95 12.90 -5.75
C ALA A 155 18.38 13.67 -4.49
N LEU A 156 18.39 15.00 -4.55
CA LEU A 156 18.85 15.87 -3.47
C LEU A 156 17.66 16.34 -2.60
N PRO A 157 17.84 16.55 -1.29
CA PRO A 157 16.78 17.09 -0.43
C PRO A 157 16.30 18.46 -0.91
N GLY A 158 15.00 18.62 -1.13
CA GLY A 158 14.39 19.87 -1.59
C GLY A 158 14.46 20.11 -3.10
N GLU A 159 15.20 19.28 -3.85
CA GLU A 159 15.29 19.40 -5.31
C GLU A 159 13.93 19.31 -6.00
N SER A 160 12.98 18.58 -5.40
CA SER A 160 11.67 18.35 -6.00
C SER A 160 10.90 19.64 -6.28
N VAL A 161 11.14 20.71 -5.52
CA VAL A 161 10.44 22.01 -5.68
C VAL A 161 11.21 23.03 -6.52
N LEU A 162 12.42 22.70 -7.00
CA LEU A 162 13.15 23.53 -7.95
C LEU A 162 12.58 23.43 -9.37
N ASN A 163 11.85 22.34 -9.66
CA ASN A 163 11.20 22.12 -10.94
C ASN A 163 9.79 22.73 -10.92
N GLU A 164 9.58 23.77 -11.73
CA GLU A 164 8.29 24.47 -11.87
C GLU A 164 7.14 23.53 -12.26
N GLN A 165 7.40 22.49 -13.08
CA GLN A 165 6.37 21.50 -13.42
C GLN A 165 5.92 20.70 -12.21
N ASN A 166 6.81 20.45 -11.24
CA ASN A 166 6.42 19.79 -10.00
C ASN A 166 5.53 20.71 -9.15
N ILE A 167 5.81 22.02 -9.11
CA ILE A 167 4.97 23.02 -8.40
C ILE A 167 3.57 23.13 -9.04
N ILE A 168 3.50 23.20 -10.37
CA ILE A 168 2.21 23.18 -11.08
C ILE A 168 1.47 21.89 -10.73
N LYS A 169 2.18 20.76 -10.72
CA LYS A 169 1.57 19.46 -10.44
C LYS A 169 1.06 19.34 -9.00
N THR A 170 1.79 19.84 -8.01
CA THR A 170 1.31 19.89 -6.62
C THR A 170 0.08 20.77 -6.49
N GLY A 171 0.03 21.89 -7.21
CA GLY A 171 -1.15 22.76 -7.35
C GLY A 171 -2.37 22.01 -7.87
N GLU A 172 -2.25 21.32 -9.01
CA GLU A 172 -3.32 20.51 -9.59
C GLU A 172 -3.81 19.41 -8.64
N LEU A 173 -2.88 18.71 -7.99
CA LEU A 173 -3.21 17.59 -7.09
C LEU A 173 -3.90 18.09 -5.82
N GLY A 174 -3.44 19.19 -5.24
CA GLY A 174 -4.05 19.82 -4.07
C GLY A 174 -5.46 20.33 -4.38
N ALA A 175 -5.59 21.10 -5.46
CA ALA A 175 -6.86 21.73 -5.84
C ALA A 175 -8.00 20.73 -6.07
N ASN A 176 -7.67 19.49 -6.48
CA ASN A 176 -8.65 18.50 -6.91
C ASN A 176 -8.67 17.23 -6.06
N ILE A 177 -7.93 17.13 -4.93
CA ILE A 177 -7.71 15.85 -4.23
C ILE A 177 -9.00 15.06 -3.91
N PHE A 178 -10.10 15.76 -3.64
CA PHE A 178 -11.40 15.15 -3.35
C PHE A 178 -12.20 14.74 -4.60
N ASP A 179 -11.94 15.40 -5.73
CA ASP A 179 -12.72 15.25 -6.97
C ASP A 179 -11.98 14.45 -8.05
N LEU A 180 -10.67 14.20 -7.88
CA LEU A 180 -9.88 13.41 -8.80
C LEU A 180 -10.53 12.03 -9.05
N PRO A 181 -10.55 11.55 -10.31
CA PRO A 181 -11.06 10.22 -10.62
C PRO A 181 -10.17 9.14 -10.01
N VAL A 182 -10.69 7.90 -9.95
CA VAL A 182 -9.85 6.74 -9.64
C VAL A 182 -8.72 6.65 -10.66
N LEU A 183 -7.50 6.37 -10.18
CA LEU A 183 -6.33 6.12 -11.00
C LEU A 183 -6.63 5.02 -12.03
N GLN A 184 -6.63 5.40 -13.31
CA GLN A 184 -6.83 4.47 -14.41
C GLN A 184 -5.52 3.73 -14.71
N PRO A 185 -5.53 2.38 -14.76
CA PRO A 185 -4.37 1.60 -15.17
C PRO A 185 -3.92 1.93 -16.60
N LYS A 186 -2.61 1.93 -16.82
CA LYS A 186 -2.02 2.06 -18.16
C LYS A 186 -2.02 0.73 -18.92
N PRO A 187 -1.79 0.72 -20.25
CA PRO A 187 -1.75 -0.50 -21.07
C PRO A 187 -1.00 -1.71 -20.48
N LEU A 188 0.16 -1.47 -19.85
CA LEU A 188 1.01 -2.52 -19.27
C LEU A 188 0.91 -2.56 -17.73
N GLU A 189 -0.21 -2.12 -17.18
CA GLU A 189 -0.54 -2.22 -15.77
C GLU A 189 -1.75 -3.14 -15.59
N CYS A 190 -1.84 -3.75 -14.41
CA CYS A 190 -2.94 -4.65 -14.09
C CYS A 190 -4.27 -3.87 -14.10
N PRO A 191 -5.27 -4.29 -14.91
CA PRO A 191 -6.56 -3.59 -15.00
C PRO A 191 -7.30 -3.47 -13.66
N ASN A 192 -7.04 -4.39 -12.71
CA ASN A 192 -7.71 -4.39 -11.41
C ASN A 192 -7.02 -3.56 -10.34
N CYS A 193 -5.68 -3.59 -10.27
CA CYS A 193 -4.95 -2.95 -9.15
C CYS A 193 -3.97 -1.86 -9.57
N GLY A 194 -3.61 -1.77 -10.85
CA GLY A 194 -2.62 -0.82 -11.37
C GLY A 194 -1.16 -1.22 -11.16
N SER A 195 -0.88 -2.43 -10.67
CA SER A 195 0.49 -2.97 -10.59
C SER A 195 1.14 -3.05 -11.97
N ASP A 196 2.40 -2.69 -12.08
CA ASP A 196 3.23 -2.81 -13.30
C ASP A 196 4.12 -4.07 -13.30
N LEU A 197 4.07 -4.87 -12.23
CA LEU A 197 4.78 -6.16 -12.13
C LEU A 197 3.89 -7.34 -12.51
N PHE A 198 4.44 -8.31 -13.25
CA PHE A 198 3.76 -9.53 -13.70
C PHE A 198 4.67 -10.76 -13.70
N ARG A 199 4.07 -11.94 -13.51
CA ARG A 199 4.71 -13.26 -13.69
C ARG A 199 4.12 -13.92 -14.94
N PHE A 200 4.91 -14.16 -15.97
CA PHE A 200 4.44 -14.89 -17.14
C PHE A 200 4.18 -16.35 -16.79
N LEU A 201 3.01 -16.85 -17.18
CA LEU A 201 2.60 -18.23 -16.94
C LEU A 201 2.89 -19.09 -18.18
N SER A 202 2.44 -18.61 -19.35
CA SER A 202 2.65 -19.29 -20.63
C SER A 202 2.36 -18.36 -21.80
N GLY A 203 3.25 -18.29 -22.79
CA GLY A 203 3.04 -17.47 -23.98
C GLY A 203 2.71 -16.01 -23.65
N THR A 204 1.49 -15.58 -23.95
CA THR A 204 1.00 -14.23 -23.67
C THR A 204 0.25 -14.09 -22.35
N GLU A 205 0.10 -15.16 -21.58
CA GLU A 205 -0.59 -15.14 -20.28
C GLU A 205 0.36 -14.81 -19.14
N ALA A 206 -0.08 -13.92 -18.26
CA ALA A 206 0.65 -13.50 -17.08
C ALA A 206 -0.27 -13.31 -15.88
N GLU A 207 0.32 -13.34 -14.69
CA GLU A 207 -0.38 -13.12 -13.42
C GLU A 207 0.19 -11.88 -12.72
N CYS A 208 -0.71 -11.01 -12.25
CA CYS A 208 -0.34 -9.92 -11.35
C CYS A 208 -0.02 -10.49 -9.95
N PRO A 209 1.22 -10.38 -9.45
CA PRO A 209 1.60 -10.94 -8.15
C PRO A 209 0.93 -10.20 -6.98
N LEU A 210 0.44 -8.98 -7.22
CA LEU A 210 -0.18 -8.16 -6.20
C LEU A 210 -1.61 -8.59 -5.89
N CYS A 211 -2.44 -8.78 -6.93
CA CYS A 211 -3.87 -9.09 -6.76
C CYS A 211 -4.30 -10.45 -7.33
N SER A 212 -3.35 -11.24 -7.86
CA SER A 212 -3.58 -12.54 -8.50
C SER A 212 -4.39 -12.52 -9.80
N SER A 213 -4.84 -11.36 -10.28
CA SER A 213 -5.54 -11.30 -11.56
C SER A 213 -4.66 -11.80 -12.69
N ARG A 214 -5.20 -12.73 -13.48
CA ARG A 214 -4.58 -13.22 -14.70
C ARG A 214 -4.97 -12.34 -15.88
N VAL A 215 -3.97 -12.08 -16.70
CA VAL A 215 -4.08 -11.21 -17.87
C VAL A 215 -3.49 -11.90 -19.09
N LYS A 216 -3.97 -11.51 -20.25
CA LYS A 216 -3.40 -11.88 -21.54
C LYS A 216 -2.88 -10.63 -22.24
N LEU A 217 -1.63 -10.73 -22.69
CA LEU A 217 -0.99 -9.74 -23.53
C LEU A 217 -1.60 -9.81 -24.93
N SER A 218 -2.04 -8.66 -25.45
CA SER A 218 -2.59 -8.54 -26.80
C SER A 218 -2.29 -7.17 -27.38
N VAL A 219 -2.47 -7.03 -28.69
CA VAL A 219 -2.34 -5.73 -29.37
C VAL A 219 -3.73 -5.12 -29.56
N GLN A 220 -3.92 -3.89 -29.09
CA GLN A 220 -5.13 -3.09 -29.30
C GLN A 220 -4.72 -1.69 -29.76
N ASN A 221 -5.28 -1.24 -30.90
CA ASN A 221 -4.98 0.06 -31.50
C ASN A 221 -3.46 0.32 -31.66
N GLY A 222 -2.71 -0.71 -32.08
CA GLY A 222 -1.25 -0.64 -32.23
C GLY A 222 -0.45 -0.66 -30.93
N ASN A 223 -1.10 -0.65 -29.77
CA ASN A 223 -0.44 -0.71 -28.46
C ASN A 223 -0.53 -2.10 -27.86
N THR A 224 0.55 -2.51 -27.17
CA THR A 224 0.53 -3.73 -26.37
C THR A 224 -0.18 -3.45 -25.04
N VAL A 225 -1.20 -4.24 -24.74
CA VAL A 225 -2.05 -4.10 -23.56
C VAL A 225 -2.21 -5.43 -22.82
N PHE A 226 -2.36 -5.36 -21.50
CA PHE A 226 -2.82 -6.47 -20.67
C PHE A 226 -4.34 -6.41 -20.48
N ASN A 227 -5.05 -7.44 -20.94
CA ASN A 227 -6.48 -7.60 -20.70
C ASN A 227 -6.72 -8.71 -19.70
N LEU A 228 -7.73 -8.56 -18.84
CA LEU A 228 -8.18 -9.67 -17.99
C LEU A 228 -8.66 -10.83 -18.86
N ILE A 229 -8.25 -12.05 -18.51
CA ILE A 229 -8.81 -13.26 -19.13
C ILE A 229 -10.28 -13.41 -18.71
N ALA A 230 -11.09 -14.08 -19.53
CA ALA A 230 -12.55 -14.15 -19.34
C ALA A 230 -12.94 -14.73 -17.97
N GLU A 231 -12.23 -15.76 -17.51
CA GLU A 231 -12.47 -16.42 -16.23
C GLU A 231 -12.18 -15.52 -15.03
N GLU A 232 -11.32 -14.51 -15.19
CA GLU A 232 -10.98 -13.54 -14.14
C GLU A 232 -11.94 -12.37 -14.10
N GLN A 233 -12.64 -12.06 -15.21
CA GLN A 233 -13.67 -11.01 -15.21
C GLN A 233 -14.87 -11.37 -14.33
N ALA A 234 -15.11 -12.68 -14.14
CA ALA A 234 -16.19 -13.19 -13.30
C ALA A 234 -15.81 -13.40 -11.82
N LYS A 235 -14.54 -13.16 -11.44
CA LYS A 235 -14.04 -13.42 -10.09
C LYS A 235 -13.71 -12.13 -9.34
N PRO A 236 -14.00 -12.05 -8.04
CA PRO A 236 -13.57 -10.91 -7.24
C PRO A 236 -12.04 -10.85 -7.18
N CYS A 237 -11.51 -9.69 -7.56
CA CYS A 237 -10.09 -9.37 -7.39
C CYS A 237 -9.72 -9.42 -5.89
N ARG A 238 -8.47 -9.76 -5.55
CA ARG A 238 -7.98 -9.79 -4.15
C ARG A 238 -8.33 -8.54 -3.33
N PHE A 239 -8.38 -7.37 -3.97
CA PHE A 239 -8.68 -6.10 -3.30
C PHE A 239 -10.09 -5.57 -3.56
N SER A 240 -10.97 -6.35 -4.22
CA SER A 240 -12.39 -6.00 -4.25
C SER A 240 -12.98 -6.15 -2.85
N PRO A 241 -14.13 -5.52 -2.55
CA PRO A 241 -14.83 -5.71 -1.28
C PRO A 241 -15.02 -7.19 -0.93
N GLU A 242 -15.48 -7.99 -1.91
CA GLU A 242 -15.72 -9.42 -1.76
C GLU A 242 -14.40 -10.18 -1.56
N GLY A 243 -13.34 -9.84 -2.30
CA GLY A 243 -12.04 -10.48 -2.14
C GLY A 243 -11.38 -10.22 -0.78
N ILE A 244 -11.56 -9.00 -0.24
CA ILE A 244 -11.11 -8.65 1.11
C ILE A 244 -11.94 -9.40 2.16
N GLU A 245 -13.25 -9.47 2.01
CA GLU A 245 -14.14 -10.20 2.92
C GLU A 245 -13.82 -11.71 2.93
N GLU A 246 -13.79 -12.35 1.77
CA GLU A 246 -13.43 -13.77 1.58
C GLU A 246 -12.07 -14.08 2.25
N HIS A 247 -11.05 -13.26 2.02
CA HIS A 247 -9.72 -13.52 2.55
C HIS A 247 -9.60 -13.24 4.06
N PHE A 248 -10.01 -12.05 4.50
CA PHE A 248 -9.74 -11.57 5.86
C PHE A 248 -10.78 -12.00 6.88
N LEU A 249 -12.05 -12.11 6.47
CA LEU A 249 -13.16 -12.40 7.37
C LEU A 249 -13.58 -13.88 7.31
N HIS A 250 -13.26 -14.61 6.25
CA HIS A 250 -13.55 -16.05 6.16
C HIS A 250 -12.30 -16.91 6.21
N TRP A 251 -11.42 -16.83 5.20
CA TRP A 251 -10.28 -17.74 5.07
C TRP A 251 -9.30 -17.62 6.25
N LEU A 252 -8.86 -16.41 6.60
CA LEU A 252 -7.91 -16.19 7.69
C LEU A 252 -8.46 -16.64 9.07
N ILE A 253 -9.75 -16.44 9.32
CA ILE A 253 -10.39 -16.91 10.55
C ILE A 253 -10.44 -18.45 10.56
N SER A 254 -10.87 -19.07 9.45
CA SER A 254 -10.91 -20.54 9.33
C SER A 254 -9.53 -21.19 9.51
N MET A 255 -8.46 -20.57 9.03
CA MET A 255 -7.10 -21.09 9.19
C MET A 255 -6.61 -20.98 10.63
N LYS A 256 -7.03 -19.95 11.37
CA LYS A 256 -6.75 -19.84 12.80
C LYS A 256 -7.43 -20.96 13.57
N ASP A 257 -8.69 -21.26 13.27
CA ASP A 257 -9.46 -22.32 13.93
C ASP A 257 -8.86 -23.69 13.62
N LYS A 258 -8.58 -23.95 12.34
CA LYS A 258 -7.86 -25.16 11.91
C LYS A 258 -6.52 -25.31 12.61
N PHE A 259 -5.74 -24.24 12.76
CA PHE A 259 -4.48 -24.29 13.51
C PHE A 259 -4.70 -24.71 14.96
N LEU A 260 -5.73 -24.20 15.63
CA LEU A 260 -6.04 -24.56 17.02
C LEU A 260 -6.40 -26.05 17.15
N GLU A 261 -7.11 -26.61 16.18
CA GLU A 261 -7.45 -28.03 16.12
C GLU A 261 -6.20 -28.91 15.95
N VAL A 262 -5.32 -28.56 14.99
CA VAL A 262 -4.16 -29.40 14.65
C VAL A 262 -2.87 -29.05 15.40
N ARG A 263 -2.89 -28.05 16.30
CA ARG A 263 -1.66 -27.53 16.96
C ARG A 263 -0.85 -28.61 17.66
N SER A 264 -1.49 -29.60 18.28
CA SER A 264 -0.81 -30.67 19.00
C SER A 264 -0.05 -31.59 18.04
N GLN A 265 -0.67 -31.93 16.90
CA GLN A 265 0.00 -32.69 15.84
C GLN A 265 1.15 -31.90 15.22
N LEU A 266 0.96 -30.61 14.94
CA LEU A 266 2.02 -29.75 14.40
C LEU A 266 3.22 -29.64 15.35
N LYS A 267 3.01 -29.66 16.67
CA LYS A 267 4.09 -29.70 17.65
C LYS A 267 4.94 -30.97 17.50
N GLU A 268 4.33 -32.13 17.29
CA GLU A 268 5.07 -33.37 17.04
C GLU A 268 5.92 -33.30 15.77
N VAL A 269 5.38 -32.69 14.70
CA VAL A 269 6.12 -32.45 13.45
C VAL A 269 7.31 -31.49 13.66
N GLN A 270 7.19 -30.53 14.58
CA GLN A 270 8.24 -29.56 14.89
C GLN A 270 9.35 -30.13 15.79
N LYS A 271 9.07 -31.14 16.62
CA LYS A 271 10.03 -31.69 17.60
C LYS A 271 11.41 -32.02 17.01
N PRO A 272 11.53 -32.75 15.88
CA PRO A 272 12.84 -33.08 15.31
C PRO A 272 13.68 -31.86 14.89
N TYR A 273 13.07 -30.68 14.77
CA TYR A 273 13.75 -29.45 14.41
C TYR A 273 14.24 -28.66 15.63
N LEU A 274 13.68 -28.88 16.83
CA LEU A 274 14.11 -28.20 18.06
C LEU A 274 15.57 -28.51 18.42
N ASP A 275 16.01 -29.73 18.14
CA ASP A 275 17.37 -30.19 18.46
C ASP A 275 18.43 -29.70 17.46
N LYS A 276 18.03 -29.05 16.35
CA LYS A 276 18.95 -28.50 15.35
C LYS A 276 19.53 -27.17 15.85
N LYS A 277 20.65 -27.23 16.58
CA LYS A 277 21.33 -26.08 17.20
C LYS A 277 22.22 -25.29 16.22
N TRP A 278 21.71 -24.90 15.06
CA TRP A 278 22.46 -24.15 14.03
C TRP A 278 22.43 -22.63 14.21
N TRP A 279 22.08 -22.16 15.41
CA TRP A 279 21.87 -20.75 15.69
C TRP A 279 23.20 -20.05 15.98
N ILE A 280 23.59 -19.11 15.12
CA ILE A 280 24.60 -18.11 15.44
C ILE A 280 23.91 -17.05 16.30
N LYS A 281 24.44 -16.80 17.50
CA LYS A 281 23.95 -15.74 18.39
C LYS A 281 24.85 -14.49 18.21
N PRO A 282 24.26 -13.29 18.10
CA PRO A 282 25.02 -12.04 18.04
C PRO A 282 25.80 -11.77 19.34
#